data_AF-A0A2M7F5Y0-F1
#
_entry.id   AF-A0A2M7F5Y0-F1
#
_cell.length_a   1.000
_cell.length_b   1.000
_cell.length_c   1.000
_cell.angle_alpha   90.00
_cell.angle_beta   90.00
_cell.angle_gamma   90.00
#
_symmetry.space_group_name_H-M   'P 1'
#
loop_
_entity.id
_entity.type
_entity.pdbx_description
1 polymer ?
#
loop_
_entity_poly.entity_id
_entity_poly.type
_entity_poly.pdbx_seq_one_letter_code
_entity_poly.pdbx_strand_id
1 'polypeptide(L)' 'MIGFTVGGGLWGATYQQVFPKVCKIADYGATVIPNLWGINHWLFIFAFTAFVLGLFTFFRVKEL' A
#
# COMPACT_ATOMS: atom_id res chain seq x y z
N MET A 1 -15.15 1.23 -25.12
CA MET A 1 -13.86 0.51 -25.26
C MET A 1 -12.73 1.39 -25.77
N ILE A 2 -12.97 2.34 -26.68
CA ILE A 2 -11.90 3.21 -27.23
C ILE A 2 -11.15 4.00 -26.15
N GLY A 3 -11.85 4.56 -25.15
CA GLY A 3 -11.20 5.26 -24.03
C GLY A 3 -10.26 4.38 -23.19
N PHE A 4 -10.55 3.08 -23.05
CA PHE A 4 -9.67 2.12 -22.38
C PHE A 4 -8.42 1.84 -23.23
N THR A 5 -8.58 1.66 -24.54
CA THR A 5 -7.46 1.42 -25.46
C THR A 5 -6.57 2.65 -25.61
N VAL A 6 -7.16 3.85 -25.66
CA VAL A 6 -6.43 5.13 -25.72
C VAL A 6 -5.70 5.39 -24.40
N GLY A 7 -6.37 5.18 -23.26
CA GLY A 7 -5.74 5.30 -21.94
C GLY A 7 -4.59 4.30 -21.75
N GLY A 8 -4.79 3.05 -22.13
CA GLY A 8 -3.75 2.01 -22.10
C GLY A 8 -2.60 2.28 -23.06
N GLY A 9 -2.88 2.83 -24.26
CA GLY A 9 -1.86 3.23 -25.22
C GLY A 9 -1.03 4.43 -24.75
N LEU A 10 -1.68 5.46 -24.16
CA LEU A 10 -1.00 6.61 -23.55
C LEU A 10 -0.17 6.19 -22.33
N TRP A 11 -0.71 5.29 -21.49
CA TRP A 11 0.03 4.72 -20.38
C TRP A 11 1.24 3.92 -20.86
N GLY A 12 1.09 3.08 -21.89
CA GLY A 12 2.20 2.34 -22.51
C GLY A 12 3.29 3.25 -23.10
N ALA A 13 2.91 4.35 -23.75
CA ALA A 13 3.85 5.31 -24.32
C ALA A 13 4.61 6.12 -23.25
N THR A 14 3.93 6.49 -22.16
CA THR A 14 4.55 7.19 -21.02
C THR A 14 5.19 6.25 -20.00
N TYR A 15 4.98 4.94 -20.15
CA TYR A 15 5.46 3.90 -19.24
C TYR A 15 6.96 4.00 -19.02
N GLN A 16 7.75 4.15 -20.09
CA GLN A 16 9.21 4.23 -19.98
C GLN A 16 9.70 5.48 -19.24
N GLN A 17 8.89 6.53 -19.11
CA GLN A 17 9.27 7.76 -18.39
C GLN A 17 8.82 7.74 -16.92
N VAL A 18 7.67 7.10 -16.64
CA VAL A 18 7.06 7.05 -15.31
C VAL A 18 7.54 5.82 -14.53
N PHE A 19 7.60 4.66 -15.17
CA PHE A 19 7.96 3.39 -14.56
C PHE A 19 9.34 3.40 -13.89
N PRO A 20 10.43 3.95 -14.49
CA PRO A 20 11.73 3.98 -13.80
C PRO A 20 11.74 4.85 -12.55
N LYS A 21 10.93 5.92 -12.52
CA LYS A 21 10.82 6.81 -11.36
C LYS A 21 10.02 6.15 -10.24
N VAL A 22 8.93 5.47 -10.59
CA VAL A 22 8.13 4.67 -9.65
C VAL A 22 8.93 3.48 -9.14
N CYS A 23 9.65 2.78 -10.02
CA CYS A 23 10.56 1.70 -9.66
C CYS A 23 11.69 2.18 -8.77
N LYS A 24 12.25 3.39 -8.93
CA LYS A 24 13.23 3.94 -7.96
C LYS A 24 12.64 4.14 -6.57
N ILE A 25 11.35 4.45 -6.47
CA ILE A 25 10.63 4.55 -5.18
C ILE A 25 10.30 3.15 -4.64
N ALA A 26 10.11 2.17 -5.53
CA ALA A 26 9.84 0.76 -5.22
C ALA A 26 11.10 -0.13 -5.19
N ASP A 27 12.29 0.43 -5.43
CA ASP A 27 13.60 -0.25 -5.49
C ASP A 27 14.06 -0.73 -4.10
N TYR A 28 13.26 -0.45 -3.08
CA TYR A 28 13.42 -1.09 -1.78
C TYR A 28 13.06 -2.60 -1.83
N GLY A 29 12.48 -3.09 -2.93
CA GLY A 29 12.01 -4.47 -3.06
C GLY A 29 10.67 -4.67 -2.36
N ALA A 30 10.32 -5.91 -2.00
CA ALA A 30 9.13 -6.24 -1.19
C ALA A 30 9.28 -5.69 0.25
N THR A 31 9.28 -4.37 0.37
CA THR A 31 9.55 -3.66 1.62
C THR A 31 8.23 -3.50 2.30
N VAL A 32 8.03 -4.36 3.29
CA VAL A 32 6.92 -4.24 4.21
C VAL A 32 7.19 -3.05 5.13
N ILE A 33 6.14 -2.33 5.55
CA ILE A 33 6.21 -1.17 6.47
C ILE A 33 7.19 -1.39 7.64
N PRO A 34 7.27 -2.59 8.27
CA PRO A 34 8.24 -2.84 9.34
C PRO A 34 9.70 -2.72 8.91
N ASN A 35 10.02 -3.08 7.66
CA ASN A 35 11.37 -2.94 7.10
C ASN A 35 11.73 -1.47 6.85
N LEU A 36 10.76 -0.61 6.51
CA LEU A 36 11.02 0.84 6.35
C LEU A 36 11.29 1.53 7.69
N TRP A 37 10.63 1.07 8.77
CA TRP A 37 10.74 1.68 10.09
C TRP A 37 11.80 1.01 10.98
N GLY A 38 12.46 -0.05 10.51
CA GLY A 38 13.45 -0.80 11.28
C GLY A 38 12.84 -1.54 12.49
N ILE A 39 11.56 -1.89 12.41
CA ILE A 39 10.82 -2.53 13.52
C ILE A 39 10.61 -4.02 13.21
N ASN A 40 10.63 -4.86 14.25
CA ASN A 40 10.32 -6.27 14.11
C ASN A 40 8.92 -6.47 13.49
N HIS A 41 8.84 -7.27 12.41
CA HIS A 41 7.61 -7.52 11.68
C HIS A 41 6.48 -8.07 12.56
N TRP A 42 6.80 -8.95 13.52
CA TRP A 42 5.82 -9.49 14.46
C TRP A 42 5.24 -8.45 15.40
N LEU A 43 6.05 -7.45 15.79
CA LEU A 43 5.61 -6.36 16.66
C LEU A 43 4.59 -5.48 15.94
N PHE A 44 4.83 -5.18 14.66
CA PHE A 44 3.91 -4.40 13.84
C PHE A 44 2.59 -5.15 13.60
N ILE A 45 2.65 -6.46 13.30
CA ILE A 45 1.46 -7.29 13.18
C ILE A 45 0.64 -7.24 14.47
N PHE A 46 1.28 -7.48 15.63
CA PHE A 46 0.58 -7.49 16.91
C PHE A 46 -0.05 -6.15 17.24
N ALA A 47 0.69 -5.04 17.02
CA ALA A 47 0.18 -3.70 17.24
C ALA A 47 -1.01 -3.38 16.31
N PHE A 48 -0.93 -3.76 15.04
CA PHE A 48 -2.00 -3.55 14.08
C PHE A 48 -3.24 -4.38 14.42
N THR A 49 -3.07 -5.66 14.78
CA THR A 49 -4.16 -6.53 15.24
C THR A 49 -4.83 -5.96 16.49
N ALA A 50 -4.06 -5.52 17.48
CA ALA A 50 -4.59 -4.89 18.70
C ALA A 50 -5.35 -3.59 18.39
N PHE A 51 -4.85 -2.78 17.47
CA PHE A 51 -5.51 -1.55 17.02
C PHE A 51 -6.85 -1.83 16.33
N VAL A 52 -6.91 -2.82 15.43
CA VAL A 52 -8.14 -3.22 14.74
C VAL A 52 -9.16 -3.79 15.73
N LEU A 53 -8.73 -4.64 16.67
CA LEU A 53 -9.61 -5.15 17.74
C LEU A 53 -10.10 -4.02 18.67
N GLY A 54 -9.23 -3.06 18.98
CA GLY A 54 -9.58 -1.86 19.74
C GLY A 54 -10.64 -1.02 19.02
N LEU A 55 -10.46 -0.76 17.72
CA LEU A 55 -11.46 -0.09 16.90
C LEU A 55 -12.77 -0.88 16.82
N PHE A 56 -12.70 -2.19 16.59
CA PHE A 56 -13.89 -3.03 16.53
C PHE A 56 -14.69 -3.00 17.84
N THR A 57 -14.01 -3.12 18.98
CA THR A 57 -14.66 -3.02 20.29
C THR A 57 -15.17 -1.60 20.56
N PHE A 58 -14.44 -0.56 20.17
CA PHE A 58 -14.89 0.82 20.28
C PHE A 58 -16.16 1.11 19.47
N PHE A 59 -16.21 0.68 18.20
CA PHE A 59 -17.41 0.81 17.36
C PHE A 59 -18.56 -0.05 17.88
N ARG A 60 -18.29 -1.27 18.35
CA ARG A 60 -19.28 -2.14 18.96
C ARG A 60 -19.87 -1.54 20.24
N VAL A 61 -19.04 -0.92 21.09
CA VAL A 61 -19.50 -0.25 22.33
C VAL A 61 -20.28 1.02 22.02
N LYS A 62 -20.00 1.67 20.89
CA LYS A 62 -20.71 2.87 20.44
C LYS A 62 -22.01 2.63 19.67
N GLU A 63 -22.49 1.38 19.56
CA GLU A 63 -23.75 0.97 18.87
C GLU A 63 -24.39 2.11 18.03
N LEU A 64 -23.84 2.30 16.84
CA LEU A 64 -24.47 2.97 15.70
C LEU A 64 -25.06 1.89 14.80
#